data_AF-K1SKE8-F1
#
_entry.id   AF-K1SKE8-F1
#
_cell.length_a   1.000
_cell.length_b   1.000
_cell.length_c   1.000
_cell.angle_alpha   90.00
_cell.angle_beta   90.00
_cell.angle_gamma   90.00
#
_symmetry.space_group_name_H-M   'P 1'
#
loop_
_entity.id
_entity.type
_entity.pdbx_description
1 polymer ?
#
loop_
_entity_poly.entity_id
_entity_poly.type
_entity_poly.pdbx_seq_one_letter_code
_entity_poly.pdbx_strand_id
1 'polypeptide(L)'
;MTYTDRTEVEFRADGQWSAVDRKYSAVPAAIVPQQIADFVAKMNYPGQFIRKIDRDAYSWEIELSNGLEVEFDLNFNVTDYDD
;
A
#
# COMPACT_ATOMS: atom_id res chain seq x y z
N MET A 1 -10.61 13.36 -1.55
CA MET A 1 -11.24 13.95 -0.34
C MET A 1 -10.29 13.73 0.81
N THR A 2 -9.92 14.78 1.57
CA THR A 2 -9.04 14.63 2.74
C THR A 2 -9.91 14.47 3.99
N TYR A 3 -9.85 13.32 4.65
CA TYR A 3 -10.55 13.10 5.91
C TYR A 3 -9.75 13.74 7.07
N THR A 4 -10.42 13.97 8.20
CA THR A 4 -9.89 14.69 9.37
C THR A 4 -8.65 14.05 10.02
N ASP A 5 -8.26 12.84 9.60
CA ASP A 5 -7.05 12.12 10.03
C ASP A 5 -5.90 12.18 9.00
N ARG A 6 -6.02 13.02 7.97
CA ARG A 6 -5.11 13.08 6.80
C ARG A 6 -5.02 11.76 6.04
N THR A 7 -6.07 10.95 6.08
CA THR A 7 -6.26 9.88 5.09
C THR A 7 -6.62 10.51 3.75
N GLU A 8 -5.86 10.17 2.73
CA GLU A 8 -6.09 10.55 1.34
C GLU A 8 -6.50 9.30 0.57
N VAL A 9 -7.63 9.39 -0.14
CA VAL A 9 -8.12 8.32 -1.00
C VAL A 9 -8.31 8.89 -2.40
N GLU A 10 -7.66 8.25 -3.36
CA GLU A 10 -7.78 8.54 -4.78
C GLU A 10 -8.71 7.54 -5.45
N PHE A 11 -9.49 8.02 -6.39
CA PHE A 11 -10.46 7.22 -7.14
C PHE A 11 -10.21 7.41 -8.63
N ARG A 12 -10.34 6.31 -9.37
CA ARG A 12 -10.40 6.32 -10.83
C ARG A 12 -11.75 6.86 -11.29
N ALA A 13 -11.85 7.16 -12.59
CA ALA A 13 -13.06 7.70 -13.20
C ALA A 13 -14.29 6.77 -13.06
N ASP A 14 -14.08 5.46 -12.87
CA ASP A 14 -15.13 4.46 -12.66
C ASP A 14 -15.60 4.36 -11.19
N GLY A 15 -15.04 5.17 -10.30
CA GLY A 15 -15.38 5.20 -8.87
C GLY A 15 -14.66 4.15 -8.02
N GLN A 16 -13.79 3.32 -8.61
CA GLN A 16 -12.93 2.42 -7.83
C GLN A 16 -11.75 3.20 -7.24
N TRP A 17 -11.34 2.87 -6.02
CA TRP A 17 -10.14 3.48 -5.43
C TRP A 17 -8.88 3.01 -6.16
N SER A 18 -7.93 3.91 -6.39
CA SER A 18 -6.59 3.64 -6.91
C SER A 18 -5.55 3.67 -5.79
N ALA A 19 -5.60 4.70 -4.93
CA ALA A 19 -4.64 4.84 -3.84
C ALA A 19 -5.32 5.15 -2.51
N VAL A 20 -4.71 4.66 -1.43
CA VAL A 20 -5.03 5.03 -0.04
C VAL A 20 -3.72 5.36 0.68
N ASP A 21 -3.54 6.62 1.08
CA ASP A 21 -2.40 7.08 1.89
C ASP A 21 -2.88 7.49 3.28
N ARG A 22 -2.17 7.00 4.30
CA ARG A 22 -2.33 7.33 5.71
C ARG A 22 -0.99 7.73 6.30
N LYS A 23 -0.73 9.04 6.29
CA LYS A 23 0.56 9.63 6.71
C LYS A 23 1.12 9.19 8.07
N TYR A 24 0.25 8.86 9.04
CA TYR A 24 0.67 8.57 10.42
C TYR A 24 0.17 7.23 10.96
N SER A 25 -0.41 6.38 10.12
CA SER A 25 -1.05 5.15 10.58
C SER A 25 -1.14 4.11 9.48
N ALA A 26 -1.27 2.83 9.83
CA ALA A 26 -1.46 1.77 8.86
C ALA A 26 -2.73 1.96 8.04
N VAL A 27 -2.68 1.68 6.74
CA VAL A 27 -3.89 1.50 5.93
C VAL A 27 -4.78 0.39 6.52
N PRO A 28 -6.12 0.43 6.32
CA PRO A 28 -6.99 -0.61 6.83
C PRO A 28 -6.58 -1.99 6.31
N ALA A 29 -6.41 -2.99 7.18
CA ALA A 29 -5.99 -4.33 6.77
C ALA A 29 -6.92 -4.95 5.70
N ALA A 30 -8.20 -4.58 5.70
CA ALA A 30 -9.19 -5.06 4.73
C ALA A 30 -8.92 -4.64 3.27
N ILE A 31 -8.10 -3.61 3.03
CA ILE A 31 -7.75 -3.18 1.67
C ILE A 31 -6.40 -3.74 1.19
N VAL A 32 -5.65 -4.42 2.07
CA VAL A 32 -4.35 -5.01 1.74
C VAL A 32 -4.56 -6.47 1.34
N PRO A 33 -4.16 -6.88 0.13
CA PRO A 33 -4.14 -8.29 -0.26
C PRO A 33 -3.33 -9.14 0.72
N GLN A 34 -3.83 -10.32 1.07
CA GLN A 34 -3.19 -11.18 2.07
C GLN A 34 -1.73 -11.53 1.70
N GLN A 35 -1.46 -11.72 0.41
CA GLN A 35 -0.13 -12.01 -0.11
C GLN A 35 0.88 -10.89 0.19
N ILE A 36 0.46 -9.63 0.10
CA ILE A 36 1.28 -8.47 0.43
C ILE A 36 1.49 -8.39 1.94
N ALA A 37 0.43 -8.60 2.73
CA ALA A 37 0.56 -8.63 4.20
C ALA A 37 1.52 -9.73 4.67
N ASP A 38 1.44 -10.92 4.07
CA ASP A 38 2.33 -12.05 4.35
C ASP A 38 3.77 -11.75 3.95
N PHE A 39 3.99 -11.05 2.83
CA PHE A 39 5.31 -10.61 2.40
C PHE A 39 5.95 -9.67 3.42
N VAL A 40 5.23 -8.61 3.83
CA VAL A 40 5.71 -7.64 4.83
C VAL A 40 6.00 -8.32 6.17
N ALA A 41 5.13 -9.25 6.60
CA ALA A 41 5.34 -10.02 7.82
C ALA A 41 6.60 -10.90 7.76
N LYS A 42 6.89 -11.53 6.61
CA LYS A 42 8.08 -12.36 6.39
C LYS A 42 9.38 -11.56 6.41
N MET A 43 9.35 -10.34 5.86
CA MET A 43 10.53 -9.46 5.83
C MET A 43 10.86 -8.86 7.20
N ASN A 44 9.93 -8.94 8.17
CA ASN A 44 10.14 -8.54 9.56
C ASN A 44 10.67 -7.11 9.71
N TYR A 45 9.92 -6.12 9.20
CA TYR A 45 10.22 -4.70 9.36
C TYR A 45 9.80 -4.18 10.76
N PRO A 46 10.72 -4.01 11.72
CA PRO A 46 10.35 -3.76 13.11
C PRO A 46 9.70 -2.38 13.27
N GLY A 47 8.49 -2.36 13.82
CA GLY A 47 7.74 -1.12 14.05
C GLY A 47 7.27 -0.42 12.78
N GLN A 48 7.44 -1.03 11.60
CA GLN A 48 6.97 -0.47 10.35
C GLN A 48 5.56 -0.94 10.02
N PHE A 49 4.82 -0.10 9.31
CA PHE A 49 3.48 -0.41 8.82
C PHE A 49 3.31 0.10 7.39
N ILE A 50 2.39 -0.50 6.64
CA ILE A 50 2.01 -0.03 5.31
C ILE A 50 1.26 1.30 5.46
N ARG A 51 1.91 2.41 5.10
CA ARG A 51 1.33 3.76 5.17
C ARG A 51 0.54 4.12 3.93
N LYS A 52 0.95 3.61 2.77
CA LYS A 52 0.30 3.84 1.47
C LYS A 52 0.14 2.51 0.74
N ILE A 53 -0.98 2.37 0.04
CA ILE A 53 -1.19 1.32 -0.95
C ILE A 53 -1.76 1.96 -2.21
N ASP A 54 -1.11 1.71 -3.34
CA ASP A 54 -1.58 2.08 -4.68
C ASP A 54 -1.82 0.81 -5.50
N ARG A 55 -2.75 0.91 -6.43
CA ARG A 55 -3.01 -0.11 -7.42
C ARG A 55 -3.41 0.55 -8.72
N ASP A 56 -2.96 -0.02 -9.83
CA ASP A 56 -3.44 0.30 -11.16
C ASP A 56 -4.05 -0.96 -11.83
N ALA A 57 -4.00 -1.06 -13.16
CA ALA A 57 -4.48 -2.23 -13.89
C ALA A 57 -3.42 -3.34 -14.02
N TYR A 58 -2.18 -3.09 -13.59
CA TYR A 58 -0.99 -3.88 -13.88
C TYR A 58 -0.15 -4.19 -12.64
N SER A 59 -0.18 -3.33 -11.63
CA SER A 59 0.63 -3.51 -10.42
C SER A 59 -0.09 -3.06 -9.14
N TRP A 60 0.54 -3.47 -8.05
CA TRP A 60 0.30 -2.98 -6.70
C TRP A 60 1.59 -2.37 -6.18
N GLU A 61 1.47 -1.25 -5.49
CA GLU A 61 2.59 -0.60 -4.83
C GLU A 61 2.22 -0.43 -3.35
N ILE A 62 3.15 -0.73 -2.45
CA ILE A 62 3.04 -0.33 -1.06
C ILE A 62 4.19 0.60 -0.70
N GLU A 63 3.91 1.50 0.23
CA GLU A 63 4.95 2.23 0.92
C GLU A 63 4.84 1.96 2.43
N LEU A 64 5.98 1.64 3.05
CA LEU A 64 6.09 1.48 4.49
C LEU A 64 6.36 2.81 5.18
N SER A 65 6.13 2.86 6.49
CA SER A 65 6.33 4.06 7.32
C SER A 65 7.78 4.58 7.38
N ASN A 66 8.76 3.77 6.99
CA ASN A 66 10.16 4.19 6.84
C ASN A 66 10.49 4.74 5.44
N GLY A 67 9.52 4.83 4.54
CA GLY A 67 9.71 5.31 3.16
C GLY A 67 10.07 4.22 2.15
N LEU A 68 10.19 2.96 2.59
CA LEU A 68 10.46 1.85 1.69
C LEU A 68 9.26 1.60 0.77
N GLU A 69 9.50 1.56 -0.53
CA GLU A 69 8.51 1.24 -1.56
C GLU A 69 8.74 -0.16 -2.13
N VAL A 70 7.64 -0.90 -2.33
CA VAL A 70 7.69 -2.25 -2.92
C VAL A 70 6.60 -2.36 -3.96
N GLU A 71 6.99 -2.69 -5.19
CA GLU A 71 6.06 -2.93 -6.29
C GLU A 71 5.88 -4.44 -6.53
N PHE A 72 4.64 -4.81 -6.83
CA PHE A 72 4.23 -6.17 -7.15
C PHE A 72 3.45 -6.22 -8.46
N ASP A 73 3.64 -7.30 -9.22
CA ASP A 73 2.74 -7.64 -10.33
C ASP A 73 1.35 -8.08 -9.81
N LEU A 74 0.40 -8.30 -10.73
CA LEU A 74 -0.95 -8.79 -10.40
C LEU A 74 -0.98 -10.19 -9.74
N ASN A 75 0.12 -10.95 -9.81
CA ASN A 75 0.26 -12.25 -9.15
C ASN A 75 0.97 -12.13 -7.79
N PHE A 76 1.25 -10.91 -7.33
CA PHE A 76 1.96 -10.60 -6.10
C PHE A 76 3.44 -11.05 -6.09
N ASN A 77 4.07 -11.17 -7.26
CA ASN A 77 5.52 -11.28 -7.34
C ASN A 77 6.13 -9.89 -7.24
N VAL A 78 7.17 -9.72 -6.44
CA VAL A 78 7.93 -8.46 -6.35
C VAL A 78 8.58 -8.18 -7.71
N THR A 79 8.28 -7.01 -8.28
CA THR A 79 8.84 -6.55 -9.56
C THR A 79 9.90 -5.48 -9.37
N ASP A 80 9.73 -4.63 -8.34
CA ASP A 80 10.70 -3.60 -8.00
C ASP A 80 10.77 -3.37 -6.48
N TYR A 81 11.93 -2.92 -6.03
CA TYR A 81 12.25 -2.63 -4.63
C TYR A 81 13.36 -1.57 -4.62
N ASP A 82 13.00 -0.33 -4.27
CA ASP A 82 13.95 0.79 -4.17
C ASP A 82 14.03 1.27 -2.70
N ASP A 83 15.25 1.59 -2.24
CA ASP A 83 15.58 2.06 -0.88
C ASP A 83 15.85 3.56 -0.82
#